data_AF-A0A327ZCS4-F1
#
_entry.id   AF-A0A327ZCS4-F1
#
_cell.length_a   1.000
_cell.length_b   1.000
_cell.length_c   1.000
_cell.angle_alpha   90.00
_cell.angle_beta   90.00
_cell.angle_gamma   90.00
#
_symmetry.space_group_name_H-M   'P 1'
#
loop_
_entity.id
_entity.type
_entity.pdbx_description
1 polymer ?
#
loop_
_entity_poly.entity_id
_entity_poly.type
_entity_poly.pdbx_seq_one_letter_code
_entity_poly.pdbx_strand_id
1 'polypeptide(L)'
;MPVWITLVTTAVGALSATVGVLVGGWVTRRNQRQLWLLDKQLATYADLLGHYAKFSMVLKRAHADRSGWDYDWGAWSATLTSANLLAPPEVAARIHEFGVAVDEFLDRVARDSTTERPLSAEAFLEASQDAARAQLTLINEIRRSLGKSHGELAAAPGVDLIKDQNLGTSVRP
;
A
#
# COMPACT_ATOMS: atom_id res chain seq x y z
N MET A 1 -35.00 -14.70 0.84
CA MET A 1 -34.15 -13.64 0.24
C MET A 1 -32.87 -13.58 1.07
N PRO A 2 -31.73 -14.09 0.60
CA PRO A 2 -30.61 -14.36 1.49
C PRO A 2 -29.61 -13.18 1.52
N VAL A 3 -29.23 -12.80 2.73
CA VAL A 3 -28.61 -11.53 3.19
C VAL A 3 -27.10 -11.43 2.88
N TRP A 4 -26.58 -12.26 1.96
CA TRP A 4 -25.13 -12.36 1.69
C TRP A 4 -24.61 -11.37 0.64
N ILE A 5 -25.49 -10.62 -0.03
CA ILE A 5 -25.05 -9.58 -0.99
C ILE A 5 -24.46 -8.35 -0.27
N THR A 6 -24.70 -8.19 1.03
CA THR A 6 -24.28 -6.97 1.75
C THR A 6 -22.88 -7.04 2.36
N LEU A 7 -22.24 -8.22 2.42
CA LEU A 7 -20.94 -8.40 3.09
C LEU A 7 -19.71 -8.21 2.18
N VAL A 8 -19.90 -8.10 0.87
CA VAL A 8 -18.78 -7.93 -0.08
C VAL A 8 -18.39 -6.45 -0.25
N THR A 9 -19.17 -5.50 0.25
CA THR A 9 -18.93 -4.06 0.01
C THR A 9 -17.95 -3.41 1.00
N THR A 10 -17.39 -4.14 1.96
CA THR A 10 -16.54 -3.55 3.02
C THR A 10 -15.14 -4.16 3.07
N ALA A 11 -14.43 -4.15 1.95
CA ALA A 11 -12.98 -4.39 1.94
C ALA A 11 -12.22 -3.55 0.89
N VAL A 12 -12.84 -2.49 0.35
CA VAL A 12 -12.24 -1.61 -0.67
C VAL A 12 -12.29 -0.12 -0.29
N GLY A 13 -13.05 0.26 0.73
CA GLY A 13 -13.30 1.67 1.04
C GLY A 13 -12.55 2.19 2.26
N ALA A 14 -11.23 2.38 2.19
CA ALA A 14 -10.51 3.19 3.19
C ALA A 14 -9.16 3.75 2.68
N LEU A 15 -9.10 4.40 1.52
CA LEU A 15 -7.96 5.27 1.18
C LEU A 15 -8.34 6.59 0.48
N SER A 16 -9.63 6.94 0.36
CA SER A 16 -10.05 8.18 -0.33
C SER A 16 -10.26 9.41 0.57
N ALA A 17 -9.75 9.43 1.80
CA ALA A 17 -9.90 10.60 2.67
C ALA A 17 -8.66 10.88 3.50
N THR A 18 -7.55 11.23 2.86
CA THR A 18 -6.50 12.02 3.56
C THR A 18 -5.75 12.98 2.64
N VAL A 19 -6.37 13.39 1.52
CA VAL A 19 -5.94 14.56 0.76
C VAL A 19 -6.93 15.68 1.05
N GLY A 20 -6.85 16.23 2.26
CA GLY A 20 -7.80 17.23 2.74
C GLY A 20 -7.14 18.23 3.67
N VAL A 21 -6.74 19.36 3.08
CA VAL A 21 -6.43 20.66 3.69
C VAL A 21 -5.17 20.72 4.57
N LEU A 22 -4.09 21.24 3.99
CA LEU A 22 -3.13 22.09 4.70
C LEU A 22 -2.94 23.39 3.92
N VAL A 23 -3.87 24.33 4.12
CA VAL A 23 -3.64 25.75 3.83
C VAL A 23 -3.57 26.46 5.18
N GLY A 24 -2.44 27.11 5.47
CA GLY A 24 -2.29 27.90 6.68
C GLY A 24 -0.94 28.62 6.78
N GLY A 25 -0.90 29.86 6.29
CA GLY A 25 -0.22 30.97 6.98
C GLY A 25 1.30 31.12 6.88
N TRP A 26 1.74 31.94 5.91
CA TRP A 26 2.83 32.94 5.91
C TRP A 26 3.86 32.97 7.08
N VAL A 27 5.17 32.88 6.76
CA VAL A 27 6.27 33.88 7.06
C VAL A 27 7.69 33.30 6.75
N THR A 28 8.52 34.16 6.12
CA THR A 28 9.98 34.08 5.86
C THR A 28 10.51 33.20 4.70
N ARG A 29 11.28 33.81 3.79
CA ARG A 29 11.93 33.23 2.58
C ARG A 29 12.69 31.91 2.78
N ARG A 30 13.14 31.60 4.00
CA ARG A 30 13.85 30.35 4.34
C ARG A 30 12.87 29.19 4.59
N ASN A 31 11.71 29.47 5.18
CA ASN A 31 10.62 28.52 5.34
C ASN A 31 9.94 28.21 4.00
N GLN A 32 9.91 29.14 3.04
CA GLN A 32 9.37 28.87 1.70
C GLN A 32 10.13 27.77 0.95
N ARG A 33 11.48 27.72 1.03
CA ARG A 33 12.26 26.65 0.40
C ARG A 33 12.05 25.30 1.08
N GLN A 34 11.97 25.28 2.41
CA GLN A 34 11.72 24.04 3.15
C GLN A 34 10.28 23.54 2.94
N LEU A 35 9.29 24.42 2.96
CA LEU A 35 7.90 24.09 2.64
C LEU A 35 7.74 23.64 1.18
N TRP A 36 8.47 24.25 0.24
CA TRP A 36 8.47 23.81 -1.15
C TRP A 36 9.06 22.40 -1.30
N LEU A 37 10.16 22.10 -0.62
CA LEU A 37 10.74 20.75 -0.64
C LEU A 37 9.80 19.72 0.01
N LEU A 38 9.15 20.09 1.12
CA LEU A 38 8.18 19.25 1.80
C LEU A 38 6.96 18.94 0.93
N ASP A 39 6.42 19.96 0.27
CA ASP A 39 5.29 19.84 -0.65
C ASP A 39 5.65 18.94 -1.84
N LYS A 40 6.85 19.10 -2.40
CA LYS A 40 7.37 18.22 -3.45
C LYS A 40 7.55 16.78 -2.98
N GLN A 41 8.12 16.56 -1.80
CA GLN A 41 8.25 15.22 -1.21
C GLN A 41 6.88 14.55 -1.04
N LEU A 42 5.92 15.25 -0.43
CA LEU A 42 4.57 14.74 -0.22
C LEU A 42 3.85 14.42 -1.53
N ALA A 43 3.98 15.29 -2.53
CA ALA A 43 3.42 15.05 -3.85
C ALA A 43 4.03 13.79 -4.49
N THR A 44 5.36 13.63 -4.42
CA THR A 44 6.03 12.44 -4.97
C THR A 44 5.68 11.16 -4.22
N TYR A 45 5.56 11.19 -2.89
CA TYR A 45 5.11 10.03 -2.12
C TYR A 45 3.65 9.67 -2.42
N ALA A 46 2.78 10.68 -2.55
CA ALA A 46 1.39 10.46 -2.93
C ALA A 46 1.29 9.85 -4.34
N ASP A 47 2.14 10.28 -5.27
CA ASP A 47 2.20 9.75 -6.63
C ASP A 47 2.66 8.29 -6.66
N LEU A 48 3.72 7.96 -5.91
CA LEU A 48 4.19 6.57 -5.73
C LEU A 48 3.08 5.66 -5.17
N LEU A 49 2.41 6.09 -4.10
CA LEU A 49 1.31 5.33 -3.49
C LEU A 49 0.10 5.23 -4.41
N GLY A 50 -0.16 6.27 -5.21
CA GLY A 50 -1.20 6.28 -6.23
C GLY A 50 -0.93 5.26 -7.34
N HIS A 51 0.32 5.18 -7.80
CA HIS A 51 0.74 4.16 -8.76
C HIS A 51 0.55 2.74 -8.20
N TYR A 52 0.92 2.51 -6.93
CA TYR A 52 0.69 1.23 -6.25
C TYR A 52 -0.80 0.83 -6.21
N ALA A 53 -1.66 1.75 -5.77
CA ALA A 53 -3.10 1.52 -5.73
C ALA A 53 -3.67 1.24 -7.13
N LYS A 54 -3.17 1.93 -8.16
CA LYS A 54 -3.63 1.76 -9.54
C LYS A 54 -3.28 0.38 -10.09
N PHE A 55 -2.01 -0.07 -10.00
CA PHE A 55 -1.66 -1.37 -10.56
C PHE A 55 -2.30 -2.51 -9.77
N SER A 56 -2.38 -2.42 -8.44
CA SER A 56 -3.01 -3.47 -7.62
C SER A 56 -4.49 -3.63 -7.96
N MET A 57 -5.20 -2.53 -8.24
CA MET A 57 -6.58 -2.58 -8.71
C MET A 57 -6.72 -3.17 -10.12
N VAL A 58 -5.85 -2.77 -11.06
CA VAL A 58 -5.81 -3.34 -12.43
C VAL A 58 -5.58 -4.84 -12.38
N LEU A 59 -4.61 -5.28 -11.58
CA LEU A 59 -4.21 -6.67 -11.46
C LEU A 59 -5.27 -7.53 -10.76
N LYS A 60 -5.87 -7.00 -9.69
CA LYS A 60 -7.01 -7.65 -9.02
C LYS A 60 -8.18 -7.84 -10.00
N ARG A 61 -8.46 -6.83 -10.82
CA ARG A 61 -9.50 -6.91 -11.86
C ARG A 61 -9.14 -7.92 -12.94
N ALA A 62 -7.90 -7.98 -13.38
CA ALA A 62 -7.43 -8.93 -14.38
C ALA A 62 -7.62 -10.38 -13.93
N HIS A 63 -7.32 -10.68 -12.66
CA HIS A 63 -7.60 -12.00 -12.07
C HIS A 63 -9.11 -12.30 -11.99
N ALA A 64 -9.93 -11.32 -11.63
CA ALA A 64 -11.39 -11.50 -11.56
C ALA A 64 -12.04 -11.72 -12.93
N ASP A 65 -11.64 -10.92 -13.92
CA ASP A 65 -12.20 -10.91 -15.28
C ASP A 65 -11.50 -11.92 -16.21
N ARG A 66 -10.45 -12.60 -15.72
CA ARG A 66 -9.57 -13.50 -16.49
C ARG A 66 -8.98 -12.84 -17.74
N SER A 67 -8.68 -11.56 -17.63
CA SER A 67 -8.19 -10.75 -18.74
C SER A 67 -6.70 -10.51 -18.64
N GLY A 68 -6.07 -10.20 -19.77
CA GLY A 68 -4.73 -9.63 -19.77
C GLY A 68 -4.72 -8.27 -19.07
N TRP A 69 -3.55 -7.86 -18.62
CA TRP A 69 -3.36 -6.60 -17.93
C TRP A 69 -2.16 -5.88 -18.53
N ASP A 70 -2.26 -4.56 -18.56
CA ASP A 70 -1.19 -3.67 -19.01
C ASP A 70 -1.12 -2.51 -18.03
N TYR A 71 0.10 -2.17 -17.65
CA TYR A 71 0.38 -1.13 -16.69
C TYR A 71 1.70 -0.45 -17.04
N ASP A 72 1.72 0.87 -16.84
CA ASP A 72 2.89 1.70 -17.13
C ASP A 72 3.98 1.52 -16.07
N TRP A 73 4.81 0.48 -16.27
CA TRP A 73 5.98 0.19 -15.44
C TRP A 73 7.06 1.26 -15.51
N GLY A 74 7.11 2.01 -16.62
CA GLY A 74 8.00 3.15 -16.76
C GLY A 74 7.64 4.25 -15.77
N ALA A 75 6.35 4.57 -15.66
CA ALA A 75 5.87 5.54 -14.70
C ALA A 75 6.02 5.06 -13.23
N TRP A 76 5.81 3.78 -12.93
CA TRP A 76 6.15 3.23 -11.60
C TRP A 76 7.63 3.39 -11.26
N SER A 77 8.51 2.99 -12.16
CA SER A 77 9.97 3.08 -11.93
C SER A 77 10.43 4.54 -11.76
N ALA A 78 9.85 5.45 -12.54
CA ALA A 78 10.13 6.88 -12.46
C ALA A 78 9.67 7.49 -11.13
N THR A 79 8.48 7.13 -10.64
CA THR A 79 7.96 7.62 -9.36
C THR A 79 8.74 7.05 -8.17
N LEU A 80 9.11 5.76 -8.21
CA LEU A 80 9.96 5.13 -7.20
C LEU A 80 11.35 5.79 -7.12
N THR A 81 11.97 6.06 -8.27
CA THR A 81 13.26 6.76 -8.36
C THR A 81 13.16 8.19 -7.83
N SER A 82 12.12 8.91 -8.24
CA SER A 82 11.89 10.29 -7.81
C SER A 82 11.65 10.38 -6.31
N ALA A 83 10.89 9.43 -5.74
CA ALA A 83 10.63 9.35 -4.31
C ALA A 83 11.92 9.10 -3.54
N ASN A 84 12.76 8.16 -3.99
CA ASN A 84 14.07 7.89 -3.38
C ASN A 84 15.00 9.11 -3.43
N LEU A 85 15.03 9.86 -4.54
CA LEU A 85 15.91 11.02 -4.70
C LEU A 85 15.57 12.16 -3.72
N LEU A 86 14.27 12.34 -3.43
CA LEU A 86 13.80 13.42 -2.57
C LEU A 86 13.72 13.02 -1.10
N ALA A 87 13.82 11.72 -0.78
CA ALA A 87 13.60 11.21 0.55
C ALA A 87 14.80 11.42 1.50
N PRO A 88 14.54 11.73 2.79
CA PRO A 88 15.53 11.52 3.84
C PRO A 88 16.03 10.06 3.86
N PRO A 89 17.26 9.78 4.33
CA PRO A 89 17.85 8.44 4.29
C PRO A 89 16.97 7.34 4.86
N GLU A 90 16.30 7.60 5.99
CA GLU A 90 15.44 6.63 6.67
C GLU A 90 14.19 6.31 5.84
N VAL A 91 13.61 7.32 5.19
CA VAL A 91 12.45 7.15 4.30
C VAL A 91 12.87 6.45 3.01
N ALA A 92 14.03 6.80 2.44
CA ALA A 92 14.57 6.16 1.24
C ALA A 92 14.79 4.65 1.46
N ALA A 93 15.30 4.25 2.63
CA ALA A 93 15.41 2.83 2.99
C ALA A 93 14.05 2.13 2.96
N ARG A 94 12.99 2.76 3.50
CA ARG A 94 11.63 2.19 3.45
C ARG A 94 11.01 2.19 2.06
N ILE A 95 11.32 3.18 1.22
CA ILE A 95 10.90 3.18 -0.19
C ILE A 95 11.54 2.00 -0.92
N HIS A 96 12.81 1.73 -0.67
CA HIS A 96 13.50 0.57 -1.26
C HIS A 96 12.87 -0.75 -0.80
N GLU A 97 12.66 -0.95 0.50
CA GLU A 97 11.99 -2.13 1.05
C GLU A 97 10.58 -2.31 0.47
N PHE A 98 9.84 -1.21 0.29
CA PHE A 98 8.53 -1.24 -0.35
C PHE A 98 8.61 -1.66 -1.83
N GLY A 99 9.59 -1.15 -2.59
CA GLY A 99 9.83 -1.58 -3.96
C GLY A 99 10.10 -3.08 -4.07
N VAL A 100 10.98 -3.61 -3.22
CA VAL A 100 11.28 -5.06 -3.18
C VAL A 100 10.04 -5.88 -2.86
N ALA A 101 9.25 -5.49 -1.86
CA ALA A 101 8.02 -6.20 -1.51
C ALA A 101 6.97 -6.16 -2.65
N VAL A 102 6.94 -5.07 -3.43
CA VAL A 102 6.10 -4.97 -4.64
C VAL A 102 6.60 -5.92 -5.73
N ASP A 103 7.90 -5.97 -5.99
CA ASP A 103 8.47 -6.88 -6.99
C ASP A 103 8.19 -8.35 -6.63
N GLU A 104 8.37 -8.73 -5.36
CA GLU A 104 8.03 -10.07 -4.87
C GLU A 104 6.52 -10.39 -4.98
N PHE A 105 5.67 -9.40 -4.70
CA PHE A 105 4.22 -9.54 -4.91
C PHE A 105 3.91 -9.79 -6.38
N LEU A 106 4.47 -8.98 -7.28
CA LEU A 106 4.27 -9.09 -8.72
C LEU A 106 4.78 -10.43 -9.25
N ASP A 107 5.97 -10.86 -8.83
CA ASP A 107 6.49 -12.19 -9.15
C ASP A 107 5.54 -13.31 -8.69
N ARG A 108 4.84 -13.15 -7.58
CA ARG A 108 3.88 -14.16 -7.10
C ARG A 108 2.59 -14.17 -7.91
N VAL A 109 2.07 -13.01 -8.29
CA VAL A 109 0.72 -12.88 -8.90
C VAL A 109 0.71 -12.73 -10.42
N ALA A 110 1.87 -12.46 -11.03
CA ALA A 110 2.04 -12.32 -12.47
C ALA A 110 2.86 -13.44 -13.11
N ARG A 111 3.46 -14.33 -12.30
CA ARG A 111 4.20 -15.51 -12.78
C ARG A 111 3.34 -16.45 -13.64
N ASP A 112 2.06 -16.56 -13.29
CA ASP A 112 1.07 -17.26 -14.09
C ASP A 112 0.18 -16.24 -14.81
N SER A 113 -0.26 -16.58 -16.03
CA SER A 113 -1.17 -15.73 -16.79
C SER A 113 -2.49 -15.53 -16.04
N THR A 114 -2.90 -14.27 -15.86
CA THR A 114 -4.20 -13.87 -15.28
C THR A 114 -5.39 -14.48 -16.05
N THR A 115 -5.19 -14.87 -17.31
CA THR A 115 -6.19 -15.53 -18.14
C THR A 115 -6.20 -17.05 -17.96
N GLU A 116 -5.03 -17.68 -17.85
CA GLU A 116 -4.92 -19.15 -17.78
C GLU A 116 -5.11 -19.70 -16.37
N ARG A 117 -4.54 -19.01 -15.38
CA ARG A 117 -4.56 -19.40 -13.97
C ARG A 117 -4.83 -18.16 -13.09
N PRO A 118 -6.06 -17.63 -13.13
CA PRO A 118 -6.46 -16.53 -12.25
C PRO A 118 -6.41 -16.96 -10.78
N LEU A 119 -5.95 -16.06 -9.91
CA LEU A 119 -6.01 -16.22 -8.46
C LEU A 119 -7.43 -15.98 -7.95
N SER A 120 -7.80 -16.67 -6.86
CA SER A 120 -8.99 -16.29 -6.09
C SER A 120 -8.75 -14.96 -5.37
N ALA A 121 -9.83 -14.32 -4.89
CA ALA A 121 -9.74 -13.07 -4.15
C ALA A 121 -8.90 -13.23 -2.86
N GLU A 122 -9.02 -14.36 -2.18
CA GLU A 122 -8.30 -14.71 -0.97
C GLU A 122 -6.80 -14.92 -1.25
N ALA A 123 -6.48 -15.70 -2.30
CA ALA A 123 -5.10 -15.94 -2.71
C ALA A 123 -4.41 -14.64 -3.16
N PHE A 124 -5.13 -13.75 -3.84
CA PHE A 124 -4.63 -12.42 -4.20
C PHE A 124 -4.36 -11.57 -2.95
N LEU A 125 -5.30 -11.57 -1.99
CA LEU A 125 -5.14 -10.84 -0.74
C LEU A 125 -3.94 -11.37 0.04
N GLU A 126 -3.80 -12.69 0.18
CA GLU A 126 -2.66 -13.34 0.83
C GLU A 126 -1.33 -12.94 0.16
N ALA A 127 -1.27 -13.00 -1.17
CA ALA A 127 -0.08 -12.60 -1.92
C ALA A 127 0.30 -11.13 -1.68
N SER A 128 -0.67 -10.24 -1.47
CA SER A 128 -0.46 -8.80 -1.27
C SER A 128 0.00 -8.40 0.14
N GLN A 129 -0.03 -9.31 1.12
CA GLN A 129 0.17 -8.95 2.54
C GLN A 129 1.54 -8.35 2.83
N ASP A 130 2.61 -8.87 2.22
CA ASP A 130 3.97 -8.39 2.43
C ASP A 130 4.12 -6.96 1.88
N ALA A 131 3.62 -6.71 0.66
CA ALA A 131 3.59 -5.37 0.06
C ALA A 131 2.73 -4.38 0.88
N ALA A 132 1.58 -4.82 1.42
CA ALA A 132 0.75 -4.00 2.28
C ALA A 132 1.44 -3.65 3.61
N ARG A 133 2.17 -4.59 4.22
CA ARG A 133 2.98 -4.33 5.43
C ARG A 133 4.12 -3.35 5.15
N ALA A 134 4.80 -3.50 4.01
CA ALA A 134 5.86 -2.58 3.60
C ALA A 134 5.31 -1.17 3.32
N GLN A 135 4.14 -1.06 2.69
CA GLN A 135 3.44 0.22 2.48
C GLN A 135 3.15 0.93 3.81
N LEU A 136 2.62 0.21 4.81
CA LEU A 136 2.33 0.77 6.13
C LEU A 136 3.60 1.25 6.84
N THR A 137 4.68 0.46 6.74
CA THR A 137 5.97 0.81 7.31
C THR A 137 6.53 2.09 6.69
N LEU A 138 6.45 2.21 5.35
CA LEU A 138 6.82 3.42 4.62
C LEU A 138 5.99 4.63 5.05
N ILE A 139 4.66 4.50 5.12
CA ILE A 139 3.77 5.59 5.55
C ILE A 139 4.11 6.06 6.96
N ASN A 140 4.34 5.12 7.89
CA ASN A 140 4.71 5.45 9.26
C ASN A 140 6.07 6.17 9.33
N GLU A 141 7.05 5.77 8.52
CA GLU A 141 8.34 6.46 8.45
C GLU A 141 8.21 7.87 7.85
N ILE A 142 7.42 8.04 6.79
CA ILE A 142 7.09 9.37 6.24
C ILE A 142 6.43 10.24 7.33
N ARG A 143 5.46 9.71 8.08
CA ARG A 143 4.80 10.48 9.16
C ARG A 143 5.77 10.89 10.27
N ARG A 144 6.71 9.99 10.61
CA ARG A 144 7.77 10.24 11.59
C ARG A 144 8.74 11.31 11.10
N SER A 145 9.19 11.24 9.85
CA SER A 145 10.11 12.22 9.26
C SER A 145 9.50 13.63 9.17
N LEU A 146 8.18 13.72 9.10
CA LEU A 146 7.41 14.98 9.10
C LEU A 146 7.17 15.55 10.52
N GLY A 147 7.65 14.89 11.58
CA GLY A 147 7.47 15.31 12.97
C GLY A 147 6.04 15.17 13.50
N LYS A 148 5.16 14.46 12.79
CA LYS A 148 3.77 14.23 13.21
C LYS A 148 3.65 12.90 13.95
N SER A 149 3.95 12.89 15.25
CA SER A 149 3.69 11.76 16.16
C SER A 149 2.21 11.67 16.57
N HIS A 150 1.30 11.58 15.60
CA HIS A 150 0.00 10.97 15.88
C HIS A 150 0.20 9.46 15.74
N GLY A 151 -0.31 8.64 16.67
CA GLY A 151 0.00 7.20 16.80
C GLY A 151 0.18 6.40 15.50
N GLU A 152 1.00 5.35 15.58
CA GLU A 152 1.30 4.45 14.46
C GLU A 152 0.00 3.91 13.84
N LEU A 153 -0.07 3.91 12.51
CA LEU A 153 -1.14 3.21 11.82
C LEU A 153 -0.89 1.72 12.00
N ALA A 154 -1.75 1.05 12.75
CA ALA A 154 -1.81 -0.40 12.80
C ALA A 154 -2.59 -0.93 11.59
N ALA A 155 -2.19 -2.10 11.08
CA ALA A 155 -3.03 -2.84 10.14
C ALA A 155 -4.38 -3.12 10.81
N ALA A 156 -5.49 -2.99 10.06
CA ALA A 156 -6.81 -3.30 10.58
C ALA A 156 -6.84 -4.76 11.12
N PRO A 157 -7.55 -5.03 12.23
CA PRO A 157 -7.65 -6.37 12.82
C PRO A 157 -8.48 -7.29 11.90
N GLY A 158 -7.83 -7.86 10.90
CA GLY A 158 -8.37 -8.86 9.99
C GLY A 158 -7.31 -9.81 9.43
N VAL A 159 -6.03 -9.60 9.78
CA VAL A 159 -4.89 -10.43 9.32
C VAL A 159 -4.48 -11.47 10.38
N ASP A 160 -4.97 -11.38 11.62
CA ASP A 160 -4.51 -12.20 12.75
C ASP A 160 -5.44 -13.37 13.14
N LEU A 161 -6.58 -13.57 12.47
CA LEU A 161 -7.57 -14.59 12.89
C LEU A 161 -7.23 -16.03 12.48
N ILE A 162 -6.06 -16.31 11.89
CA ILE A 162 -5.71 -17.67 11.44
C ILE A 162 -4.73 -18.38 12.39
N LYS A 163 -4.16 -17.70 13.41
CA LYS A 163 -3.17 -18.32 14.32
C LYS A 163 -3.70 -18.88 15.63
N ASP A 164 -4.94 -18.56 16.05
CA ASP A 164 -5.43 -18.93 17.39
C ASP A 164 -6.36 -20.15 17.47
N GLN A 165 -6.58 -20.91 16.39
CA GLN A 165 -7.43 -22.12 16.45
C GLN A 165 -6.71 -23.44 16.75
N ASN A 166 -5.45 -23.43 17.17
CA ASN A 166 -4.75 -24.69 17.44
C ASN A 166 -3.87 -24.69 18.68
N LEU A 167 -4.46 -24.42 19.85
CA LEU A 167 -3.87 -24.80 21.13
C LEU A 167 -4.93 -25.38 22.08
N GLY A 168 -5.02 -26.71 22.06
CA GLY A 168 -5.10 -27.52 23.28
C GLY A 168 -6.44 -27.57 24.03
N THR A 169 -7.16 -28.67 23.85
CA THR A 169 -7.55 -29.48 25.03
C THR A 169 -7.35 -30.97 24.73
N SER A 170 -6.24 -31.46 25.25
CA SER A 170 -5.91 -32.88 25.42
C SER A 170 -6.77 -33.47 26.54
N VAL A 171 -7.47 -34.56 26.23
CA VAL A 171 -7.50 -35.84 26.98
C VAL A 171 -7.68 -35.78 28.52
N ARG A 172 -8.93 -36.10 28.94
CA ARG A 172 -9.36 -37.11 29.97
C ARG A 172 -9.00 -36.90 31.45
N PRO A 173 -9.59 -37.67 32.41
CA PRO A 173 -10.22 -39.00 32.35
C PRO A 173 -11.74 -39.04 32.10
#